data_AF-A0AAD9VQP7-F1
#
_entry.id   AF-A0AAD9VQP7-F1
#
_cell.length_a   1.000
_cell.length_b   1.000
_cell.length_c   1.000
_cell.angle_alpha   90.00
_cell.angle_beta   90.00
_cell.angle_gamma   90.00
#
_symmetry.space_group_name_H-M   'P 1'
#
loop_
_entity.id
_entity.type
_entity.pdbx_description
1 polymer ?
#
loop_
_entity_poly.entity_id
_entity_poly.type
_entity_poly.pdbx_seq_one_letter_code
_entity_poly.pdbx_strand_id
1 'polypeptide(L)'
;MILEATLPCAYLLLTCGSSIYALYKHSYNEHSTLLSHFIFAFIGFTTLGIRSLHSVTFKLFFKSYTLDLSMIETEEMENRIKINVFDQILNHTSRTSLICSLFFHHGHYLLGINALTNFFICNLIHCQTLMSQDQNETISIYLFYERSLFNGVSEIFMFLELLTTSYVMWLNNNNYGFIASFYYAITTALFPTEGFYQGWTIYRAVNNYITMAYVILMTEALKQLQ
;
A
#
# COMPACT_ATOMS: atom_id res chain seq x y z
N MET A 1 0.16 -24.04 -5.79
CA MET A 1 1.27 -23.32 -5.11
C MET A 1 1.85 -22.15 -5.90
N ILE A 2 2.64 -22.33 -6.97
CA ILE A 2 3.23 -21.19 -7.72
C ILE A 2 2.14 -20.32 -8.36
N LEU A 3 1.19 -20.94 -9.06
CA LEU A 3 0.12 -20.24 -9.78
C LEU A 3 -0.76 -19.37 -8.85
N GLU A 4 -1.09 -19.88 -7.66
CA GLU A 4 -1.94 -19.18 -6.68
C GLU A 4 -1.25 -17.99 -6.02
N ALA A 5 0.08 -17.99 -5.97
CA ALA A 5 0.86 -16.90 -5.39
C ALA A 5 1.22 -15.83 -6.44
N THR A 6 1.31 -16.19 -7.72
CA THR A 6 1.62 -15.29 -8.83
C THR A 6 0.37 -14.65 -9.44
N LEU A 7 -0.77 -15.36 -9.47
CA LEU A 7 -2.05 -14.85 -9.98
C LEU A 7 -2.51 -13.55 -9.31
N PRO A 8 -2.59 -13.44 -7.96
CA PRO A 8 -3.04 -12.22 -7.30
C PRO A 8 -2.11 -11.03 -7.58
N CYS A 9 -0.80 -11.26 -7.66
CA CYS A 9 0.16 -10.22 -8.01
C CYS A 9 0.02 -9.79 -9.48
N ALA A 10 -0.18 -10.74 -10.40
CA ALA A 10 -0.39 -10.45 -11.82
C ALA A 10 -1.70 -9.68 -12.05
N TYR A 11 -2.78 -10.05 -11.37
CA TYR A 11 -4.05 -9.32 -11.42
C TYR A 11 -3.92 -7.90 -10.86
N LEU A 12 -3.22 -7.72 -9.74
CA LEU A 12 -2.97 -6.39 -9.20
C LEU A 12 -2.17 -5.53 -10.19
N LEU A 13 -1.12 -6.08 -10.79
CA LEU A 13 -0.30 -5.39 -11.81
C LEU A 13 -1.12 -4.99 -13.03
N LEU A 14 -1.95 -5.89 -13.54
CA LEU A 14 -2.83 -5.63 -14.68
C LEU A 14 -3.88 -4.56 -14.33
N THR A 15 -4.43 -4.60 -13.12
CA THR A 15 -5.38 -3.60 -12.62
C THR A 15 -4.73 -2.23 -12.57
N CYS A 16 -3.54 -2.10 -11.97
CA CYS A 16 -2.79 -0.84 -11.94
C CYS A 16 -2.54 -0.29 -13.34
N GLY A 17 -2.12 -1.13 -14.29
CA GLY A 17 -1.93 -0.72 -15.69
C GLY A 17 -3.23 -0.25 -16.36
N SER A 18 -4.32 -0.98 -16.15
CA SER A 18 -5.64 -0.61 -16.69
C SER A 18 -6.18 0.70 -16.10
N SER A 19 -5.98 0.93 -14.81
CA SER A 19 -6.36 2.17 -14.11
C SER A 19 -5.59 3.38 -14.61
N ILE A 20 -4.27 3.25 -14.83
CA ILE A 20 -3.45 4.30 -15.43
C ILE A 20 -3.98 4.66 -16.82
N TYR A 21 -4.24 3.66 -17.66
CA TYR A 21 -4.76 3.88 -19.01
C TYR A 21 -6.14 4.56 -18.98
N ALA A 22 -7.03 4.11 -18.10
CA ALA A 22 -8.37 4.67 -17.95
C ALA A 22 -8.33 6.15 -17.53
N LEU A 23 -7.49 6.49 -16.55
CA LEU A 23 -7.33 7.87 -16.07
C LEU A 23 -6.64 8.77 -17.10
N TYR A 24 -5.65 8.25 -17.82
CA TYR A 24 -5.01 8.99 -18.90
C TYR A 24 -6.01 9.35 -19.99
N LYS A 25 -6.81 8.38 -20.43
CA LYS A 25 -7.86 8.58 -21.44
C LYS A 25 -8.91 9.59 -20.96
N HIS A 26 -9.31 9.50 -19.68
CA HIS A 26 -10.24 10.43 -19.06
C HIS A 26 -9.69 11.87 -19.04
N SER A 27 -8.48 12.06 -18.52
CA SER A 27 -7.81 13.37 -18.44
C SER A 27 -7.64 14.01 -19.82
N TYR A 28 -7.29 13.21 -20.84
CA TYR A 28 -7.16 13.70 -22.21
C TYR A 28 -8.50 14.19 -22.78
N ASN A 29 -9.58 13.43 -22.55
CA ASN A 29 -10.90 13.75 -23.08
C ASN A 29 -11.55 14.97 -22.45
N GLU A 30 -11.38 15.18 -21.14
CA GLU A 30 -12.13 16.22 -20.41
C GLU A 30 -11.36 17.51 -20.17
N HIS A 31 -10.03 17.46 -20.07
CA HIS A 31 -9.25 18.63 -19.62
C HIS A 31 -8.19 19.10 -20.60
N SER A 32 -7.95 18.37 -21.71
CA SER A 32 -6.96 18.69 -22.77
C SER A 32 -5.52 18.97 -22.27
N THR A 33 -5.29 18.82 -20.97
CA THR A 33 -4.06 19.11 -20.24
C THR A 33 -3.91 18.10 -19.11
N LEU A 34 -2.65 17.75 -18.81
CA LEU A 34 -2.31 16.72 -17.84
C LEU A 34 -2.34 17.33 -16.43
N LEU A 35 -3.42 17.08 -15.68
CA LEU A 35 -3.57 17.66 -14.34
C LEU A 35 -2.61 17.03 -13.33
N SER A 36 -2.24 17.83 -12.32
CA SER A 36 -1.37 17.42 -11.21
C SER A 36 -1.90 16.18 -10.47
N HIS A 37 -3.22 16.03 -10.32
CA HIS A 37 -3.82 14.83 -9.72
C HIS A 37 -3.45 13.53 -10.46
N PHE A 38 -3.29 13.57 -11.80
CA PHE A 38 -2.92 12.39 -12.58
C PHE A 38 -1.47 11.96 -12.29
N ILE A 39 -0.56 12.92 -12.11
CA ILE A 39 0.86 12.62 -11.81
C ILE A 39 0.96 11.83 -10.50
N PHE A 40 0.22 12.26 -9.46
CA PHE A 40 0.22 11.58 -8.17
C PHE A 40 -0.49 10.22 -8.25
N ALA A 41 -1.59 10.09 -8.98
CA ALA A 41 -2.25 8.80 -9.21
C ALA A 41 -1.33 7.82 -9.96
N PHE A 42 -0.61 8.30 -10.97
CA PHE A 42 0.35 7.51 -11.74
C PHE A 42 1.49 7.00 -10.85
N ILE A 43 2.07 7.85 -10.01
CA ILE A 43 3.10 7.44 -9.03
C ILE A 43 2.53 6.34 -8.10
N GLY A 44 1.29 6.49 -7.65
CA GLY A 44 0.65 5.51 -6.78
C GLY A 44 0.44 4.15 -7.43
N PHE A 45 -0.14 4.11 -8.63
CA PHE A 45 -0.37 2.86 -9.34
C PHE A 45 0.92 2.19 -9.82
N THR A 46 1.91 2.97 -10.24
CA THR A 46 3.21 2.43 -10.67
C THR A 46 3.99 1.84 -9.50
N THR A 47 3.97 2.47 -8.32
CA THR A 47 4.63 1.92 -7.13
C THR A 47 3.97 0.62 -6.65
N LEU A 48 2.64 0.48 -6.72
CA LEU A 48 1.94 -0.81 -6.52
C LEU A 48 2.30 -1.84 -7.59
N GLY A 49 2.44 -1.42 -8.84
CA GLY A 49 2.89 -2.25 -9.95
C GLY A 49 4.32 -2.79 -9.74
N ILE A 50 5.25 -1.93 -9.32
CA ILE A 50 6.64 -2.32 -9.04
C ILE A 50 6.69 -3.31 -7.88
N ARG A 51 5.91 -3.08 -6.83
CA ARG A 51 5.78 -3.95 -5.67
C ARG A 51 5.31 -5.36 -6.05
N SER A 52 4.25 -5.44 -6.85
CA SER A 52 3.71 -6.71 -7.33
C SER A 52 4.66 -7.42 -8.30
N LEU A 53 5.29 -6.68 -9.22
CA LEU A 53 6.29 -7.20 -10.14
C LEU A 53 7.49 -7.80 -9.39
N HIS A 54 8.01 -7.07 -8.40
CA HIS A 54 9.15 -7.51 -7.61
C HIS A 54 8.83 -8.78 -6.79
N SER A 55 7.61 -8.88 -6.26
CA SER A 55 7.14 -10.11 -5.59
C SER A 55 7.05 -11.30 -6.55
N VAL A 56 6.57 -11.08 -7.77
CA VAL A 56 6.46 -12.13 -8.79
C VAL A 56 7.85 -12.61 -9.23
N THR A 57 8.78 -11.69 -9.50
CA THR A 57 10.13 -12.05 -9.94
C THR A 57 10.87 -12.82 -8.86
N PHE A 58 10.77 -12.40 -7.60
CA PHE A 58 11.36 -13.13 -6.47
C PHE A 58 10.82 -14.56 -6.37
N LYS A 59 9.50 -14.72 -6.43
CA LYS A 59 8.84 -16.04 -6.32
C LYS A 59 9.15 -16.97 -7.49
N LEU A 60 9.24 -16.44 -8.71
CA LEU A 60 9.45 -17.26 -9.92
C LEU A 60 10.91 -17.65 -10.13
N PHE A 61 11.86 -16.75 -9.84
CA PHE A 61 13.26 -16.94 -10.25
C PHE A 61 14.21 -17.24 -9.09
N PHE A 62 13.88 -16.82 -7.87
CA PHE A 62 14.82 -16.88 -6.74
C PHE A 62 14.37 -17.82 -5.62
N LYS A 63 13.06 -18.08 -5.49
CA LYS A 63 12.56 -18.95 -4.42
C LYS A 63 12.58 -20.42 -4.81
N SER A 64 13.30 -21.23 -4.06
CA SER A 64 13.16 -22.69 -4.07
C SER A 64 11.91 -23.09 -3.30
N TYR A 65 11.00 -23.84 -3.92
CA TYR A 65 9.80 -24.35 -3.27
C TYR A 65 10.09 -25.71 -2.65
N THR A 66 10.00 -25.80 -1.32
CA THR A 66 9.97 -27.07 -0.60
C THR A 66 8.60 -27.72 -0.83
N LEU A 67 8.58 -29.03 -1.11
CA LEU A 67 7.34 -29.80 -1.31
C LEU A 67 6.78 -30.36 0.01
N ASP A 68 7.56 -30.27 1.10
CA ASP A 68 7.25 -30.91 2.37
C ASP A 68 6.48 -29.97 3.31
N LEU A 69 5.34 -30.44 3.82
CA LEU A 69 4.37 -29.61 4.55
C LEU A 69 4.94 -29.07 5.88
N SER A 70 5.75 -29.88 6.56
CA SER A 70 6.42 -29.53 7.82
C SER A 70 7.45 -28.43 7.64
N MET A 71 8.18 -28.44 6.52
CA MET A 71 9.20 -27.45 6.18
C MET A 71 8.57 -26.10 5.80
N ILE A 72 7.40 -26.14 5.14
CA ILE A 72 6.61 -24.94 4.81
C ILE A 72 6.13 -24.24 6.10
N GLU A 73 5.64 -25.01 7.07
CA GLU A 73 5.14 -24.47 8.34
C GLU A 73 6.28 -23.88 9.21
N THR A 74 7.45 -24.51 9.22
CA THR A 74 8.64 -23.96 9.91
C THR A 74 9.15 -22.69 9.25
N GLU A 75 9.20 -22.62 7.91
CA GLU A 75 9.58 -21.40 7.19
C GLU A 75 8.58 -20.25 7.42
N GLU A 76 7.28 -20.53 7.52
CA GLU A 76 6.29 -19.52 7.88
C GLU A 76 6.47 -18.99 9.30
N MET A 77 6.73 -19.87 10.27
CA MET A 77 6.93 -19.49 11.67
C MET A 77 8.21 -18.65 11.85
N GLU A 78 9.32 -19.00 11.20
CA GLU A 78 10.57 -18.23 11.29
C GLU A 78 10.47 -16.86 10.59
N ASN A 79 9.71 -16.77 9.49
CA ASN A 79 9.65 -15.56 8.69
C ASN A 79 8.45 -14.66 9.02
N ARG A 80 7.54 -15.09 9.91
CA ARG A 80 6.36 -14.31 10.37
C ARG A 80 6.70 -12.92 10.91
N ILE A 81 7.92 -12.74 11.42
CA ILE A 81 8.34 -11.50 12.09
C ILE A 81 9.22 -10.61 11.19
N LYS A 82 9.76 -11.14 10.08
CA LYS A 82 10.65 -10.39 9.19
C LYS A 82 9.84 -9.45 8.30
N ILE A 83 10.00 -8.15 8.53
CA ILE A 83 9.39 -7.09 7.73
C ILE A 83 10.32 -6.79 6.56
N ASN A 84 9.75 -6.63 5.37
CA ASN A 84 10.53 -6.14 4.24
C ASN A 84 10.37 -4.63 4.10
N VAL A 85 11.44 -3.91 4.43
CA VAL A 85 11.51 -2.44 4.37
C VAL A 85 11.14 -1.93 2.97
N PHE A 86 11.56 -2.60 1.90
CA PHE A 86 11.31 -2.14 0.54
C PHE A 86 9.83 -2.23 0.12
N ASP A 87 9.16 -3.36 0.38
CA ASP A 87 7.71 -3.54 0.10
C ASP A 87 6.89 -2.60 0.99
N GLN A 88 7.33 -2.36 2.23
CA GLN A 88 6.71 -1.38 3.10
C GLN A 88 6.83 0.06 2.55
N ILE A 89 8.02 0.50 2.13
CA ILE A 89 8.23 1.81 1.50
C ILE A 89 7.34 1.96 0.27
N LEU A 90 7.29 0.95 -0.60
CA LEU A 90 6.46 0.98 -1.80
C LEU A 90 4.97 1.05 -1.46
N ASN A 91 4.49 0.27 -0.49
CA ASN A 91 3.10 0.32 -0.04
C ASN A 91 2.74 1.70 0.48
N HIS A 92 3.52 2.23 1.42
CA HIS A 92 3.22 3.56 1.96
C HIS A 92 3.29 4.62 0.86
N THR A 93 4.35 4.68 0.06
CA THR A 93 4.47 5.66 -1.05
C THR A 93 3.30 5.58 -2.03
N SER A 94 2.79 4.38 -2.30
CA SER A 94 1.65 4.22 -3.19
C SER A 94 0.35 4.77 -2.61
N ARG A 95 0.10 4.52 -1.33
CA ARG A 95 -1.10 4.95 -0.62
C ARG A 95 -1.13 6.47 -0.46
N THR A 96 0.01 7.05 -0.09
CA THR A 96 0.15 8.49 0.10
C THR A 96 -0.08 9.26 -1.19
N SER A 97 0.52 8.80 -2.29
CA SER A 97 0.36 9.45 -3.59
C SER A 97 -1.08 9.36 -4.11
N LEU A 98 -1.80 8.25 -3.89
CA LEU A 98 -3.22 8.15 -4.26
C LEU A 98 -4.11 9.08 -3.42
N ILE A 99 -3.85 9.20 -2.13
CA ILE A 99 -4.57 10.12 -1.25
C ILE A 99 -4.31 11.58 -1.64
N CYS A 100 -3.05 11.94 -1.93
CA CYS A 100 -2.71 13.27 -2.44
C CYS A 100 -3.37 13.57 -3.78
N SER A 101 -3.48 12.57 -4.67
CA SER A 101 -4.21 12.71 -5.92
C SER A 101 -5.68 13.08 -5.70
N LEU A 102 -6.36 12.43 -4.75
CA LEU A 102 -7.74 12.78 -4.38
C LEU A 102 -7.86 14.21 -3.83
N PHE A 103 -6.97 14.61 -2.93
CA PHE A 103 -7.00 15.97 -2.38
C PHE A 103 -6.80 17.03 -3.47
N PHE A 104 -5.91 16.77 -4.43
CA PHE A 104 -5.66 17.68 -5.54
C PHE A 104 -6.81 17.68 -6.55
N HIS A 105 -7.47 16.54 -6.75
CA HIS A 105 -8.67 16.44 -7.57
C HIS A 105 -9.78 17.35 -7.06
N HIS A 106 -9.99 17.39 -5.73
CA HIS A 106 -11.02 18.24 -5.10
C HIS A 106 -10.57 19.66 -4.75
N GLY A 107 -9.42 20.12 -5.26
CA GLY A 107 -8.91 21.47 -5.03
C GLY A 107 -8.38 21.75 -3.61
N HIS A 108 -8.28 20.74 -2.76
CA HIS A 108 -7.76 20.85 -1.39
C HIS A 108 -6.22 20.70 -1.35
N TYR A 109 -5.51 21.54 -2.10
CA TYR A 109 -4.05 21.43 -2.28
C TYR A 109 -3.25 21.51 -0.97
N LEU A 110 -3.63 22.39 -0.03
CA LEU A 110 -2.94 22.53 1.26
C LEU A 110 -3.06 21.27 2.12
N LEU A 111 -4.24 20.64 2.15
CA LEU A 111 -4.46 19.38 2.87
C LEU A 111 -3.68 18.23 2.21
N GLY A 112 -3.64 18.19 0.88
CA GLY A 112 -2.87 17.20 0.14
C GLY A 112 -1.36 17.30 0.40
N ILE A 113 -0.80 18.51 0.45
CA ILE A 113 0.62 18.74 0.77
C ILE A 113 0.91 18.37 2.22
N ASN A 114 0.06 18.77 3.16
CA ASN A 114 0.22 18.44 4.58
C ASN A 114 0.17 16.92 4.83
N ALA A 115 -0.75 16.22 4.17
CA ALA A 115 -0.79 14.76 4.20
C ALA A 115 0.54 14.17 3.70
N LEU A 116 1.02 14.61 2.53
CA LEU A 116 2.26 14.13 1.93
C LEU A 116 3.47 14.33 2.86
N THR A 117 3.59 15.51 3.48
CA THR A 117 4.72 15.81 4.38
C THR A 117 4.67 14.98 5.65
N ASN A 118 3.50 14.85 6.28
CA ASN A 118 3.35 14.06 7.50
C ASN A 118 3.69 12.59 7.23
N PHE A 119 3.23 12.07 6.10
CA PHE A 119 3.56 10.71 5.69
C PHE A 119 5.02 10.48 5.37
N PHE A 120 5.65 11.43 4.69
CA PHE A 120 7.07 11.31 4.38
C PHE A 120 7.90 11.28 5.67
N ILE A 121 7.55 12.10 6.65
CA ILE A 121 8.16 12.11 7.98
C ILE A 121 7.89 10.79 8.71
N CYS A 122 6.64 10.31 8.75
CA CYS A 122 6.29 9.04 9.36
C CYS A 122 7.04 7.86 8.71
N ASN A 123 7.13 7.82 7.39
CA ASN A 123 7.89 6.79 6.65
C ASN A 123 9.38 6.85 6.94
N LEU A 124 9.97 8.04 7.02
CA LEU A 124 11.38 8.21 7.37
C LEU A 124 11.67 7.70 8.77
N ILE A 125 10.85 8.08 9.75
CA ILE A 125 10.96 7.60 11.14
C ILE A 125 10.82 6.08 11.19
N HIS A 126 9.82 5.53 10.51
CA HIS A 126 9.57 4.09 10.45
C HIS A 126 10.69 3.30 9.76
N CYS A 127 11.29 3.85 8.70
CA CYS A 127 12.43 3.22 8.04
C CYS A 127 13.70 3.28 8.90
N GLN A 128 13.92 4.38 9.63
CA GLN A 128 15.05 4.52 10.55
C GLN A 128 14.97 3.52 11.70
N THR A 129 13.78 3.28 12.25
CA THR A 129 13.59 2.29 13.31
C THR A 129 13.77 0.87 12.80
N LEU A 130 13.35 0.55 11.57
CA LEU A 130 13.59 -0.77 10.96
C LEU A 130 15.08 -1.01 10.67
N MET A 131 15.79 -0.02 10.13
CA MET A 131 17.22 -0.14 9.82
C MET A 131 18.10 -0.28 11.06
N SER A 132 17.72 0.32 12.19
CA SER A 132 18.44 0.17 13.46
C SER A 132 18.17 -1.17 14.16
N GLN A 133 17.14 -1.92 13.73
CA GLN A 133 16.76 -3.23 14.28
C GLN A 133 17.55 -4.39 13.65
N ASP A 134 17.85 -4.34 12.34
CA ASP A 134 18.64 -5.38 11.65
C ASP A 134 20.10 -5.48 12.16
N GLN A 135 20.57 -4.47 12.90
CA GLN A 135 21.93 -4.45 13.47
C GLN A 135 22.01 -4.96 14.92
N ASN A 136 20.89 -5.14 15.63
CA ASN A 136 20.86 -5.45 17.06
C ASN A 136 19.97 -6.67 17.38
N GLU A 137 20.46 -7.88 17.09
CA GLU A 137 19.80 -9.14 17.47
C GLU A 137 19.85 -9.45 18.99
N THR A 138 20.49 -8.60 19.81
CA THR A 138 20.45 -8.73 21.28
C THR A 138 19.32 -7.91 21.88
N ILE A 139 18.15 -8.53 22.01
CA ILE A 139 16.89 -7.93 22.48
C ILE A 139 17.01 -7.48 23.95
N SER A 140 16.80 -6.18 24.19
CA SER A 140 16.42 -5.65 25.51
C SER A 140 14.91 -5.38 25.56
N ILE A 141 14.28 -5.59 26.70
CA ILE A 141 12.84 -5.32 26.98
C ILE A 141 12.45 -3.86 26.65
N TYR A 142 13.44 -2.96 26.64
CA TYR A 142 13.28 -1.55 26.30
C TYR A 142 12.91 -1.32 24.82
N LEU A 143 13.54 -2.06 23.90
CA LEU A 143 13.23 -2.01 22.46
C LEU A 143 11.83 -2.57 22.14
N PHE A 144 11.34 -3.52 22.93
CA PHE A 144 9.98 -4.05 22.79
C PHE A 144 8.92 -3.01 23.20
N TYR A 145 9.16 -2.25 24.26
CA TYR A 145 8.28 -1.16 24.68
C TYR A 145 8.29 -0.01 23.66
N GLU A 146 9.45 0.38 23.14
CA GLU A 146 9.54 1.34 22.02
C GLU A 146 8.80 0.81 20.79
N ARG A 147 8.95 -0.47 20.42
CA ARG A 147 8.20 -1.10 19.33
C ARG A 147 6.69 -0.97 19.51
N SER A 148 6.16 -1.17 20.73
CA SER A 148 4.73 -1.04 21.01
C SER A 148 4.23 0.41 20.92
N LEU A 149 5.04 1.36 21.38
CA LEU A 149 4.72 2.80 21.36
C LEU A 149 4.79 3.35 19.94
N PHE A 150 5.82 3.02 19.16
CA PHE A 150 6.00 3.49 17.79
C PHE A 150 5.01 2.85 16.81
N ASN A 151 4.72 1.55 16.96
CA ASN A 151 3.64 0.93 16.20
C ASN A 151 2.31 1.62 16.52
N GLY A 152 2.02 1.88 17.79
CA GLY A 152 0.83 2.61 18.23
C GLY A 152 0.73 4.01 17.64
N VAL A 153 1.84 4.77 17.57
CA VAL A 153 1.86 6.10 16.94
C VAL A 153 1.57 6.00 15.43
N SER A 154 2.20 5.06 14.72
CA SER A 154 1.94 4.85 13.29
C SER A 154 0.49 4.47 13.00
N GLU A 155 -0.11 3.63 13.85
CA GLU A 155 -1.51 3.18 13.75
C GLU A 155 -2.48 4.32 14.01
N ILE A 156 -2.20 5.17 15.01
CA ILE A 156 -2.99 6.37 15.29
C ILE A 156 -2.93 7.36 14.12
N PHE A 157 -1.76 7.56 13.52
CA PHE A 157 -1.63 8.43 12.34
C PHE A 157 -2.41 7.89 11.15
N MET A 158 -2.28 6.60 10.83
CA MET A 158 -3.06 5.96 9.77
C MET A 158 -4.57 6.03 10.04
N PHE A 159 -4.99 5.92 11.30
CA PHE A 159 -6.39 6.02 11.69
C PHE A 159 -6.94 7.45 11.58
N LEU A 160 -6.22 8.45 12.08
CA LEU A 160 -6.60 9.85 11.95
C LEU A 160 -6.73 10.26 10.50
N GLU A 161 -5.85 9.74 9.67
CA GLU A 161 -5.84 10.04 8.26
C GLU A 161 -6.94 9.30 7.46
N LEU A 162 -7.26 8.07 7.85
CA LEU A 162 -8.48 7.41 7.39
C LEU A 162 -9.70 8.29 7.66
N LEU A 163 -9.81 8.86 8.87
CA LEU A 163 -10.92 9.72 9.23
C LEU A 163 -10.93 11.01 8.41
N THR A 164 -9.78 11.67 8.22
CA THR A 164 -9.73 12.91 7.44
C THR A 164 -10.02 12.69 5.96
N THR A 165 -9.46 11.64 5.35
CA THR A 165 -9.73 11.28 3.95
C THR A 165 -11.18 10.91 3.75
N SER A 166 -11.74 10.04 4.60
CA SER A 166 -13.15 9.62 4.53
C SER A 166 -14.08 10.82 4.71
N TYR A 167 -13.79 11.71 5.66
CA TYR A 167 -14.59 12.91 5.90
C TYR A 167 -14.58 13.86 4.70
N VAL A 168 -13.41 14.10 4.10
CA VAL A 168 -13.29 14.98 2.93
C VAL A 168 -13.98 14.38 1.70
N MET A 169 -13.86 13.06 1.48
CA MET A 169 -14.58 12.39 0.40
C MET A 169 -16.09 12.44 0.59
N TRP A 170 -16.56 12.29 1.84
CA TRP A 170 -17.97 12.42 2.17
C TRP A 170 -18.50 13.84 1.92
N LEU A 171 -17.76 14.88 2.33
CA LEU A 171 -18.13 16.27 2.06
C LEU A 171 -18.24 16.59 0.57
N ASN A 172 -17.40 15.98 -0.26
CA ASN A 172 -17.38 16.17 -1.71
C ASN A 172 -18.30 15.19 -2.46
N ASN A 173 -19.20 14.49 -1.77
CA ASN A 173 -20.12 13.48 -2.35
C ASN A 173 -19.42 12.38 -3.17
N ASN A 174 -18.12 12.14 -2.93
CA ASN A 174 -17.34 11.14 -3.64
C ASN A 174 -17.44 9.79 -2.90
N ASN A 175 -18.54 9.07 -3.15
CA ASN A 175 -18.83 7.80 -2.51
C ASN A 175 -17.76 6.73 -2.81
N TYR A 176 -17.15 6.75 -4.00
CA TYR A 176 -16.06 5.82 -4.32
C TYR A 176 -14.81 6.10 -3.49
N GLY A 177 -14.44 7.36 -3.30
CA GLY A 177 -13.33 7.77 -2.44
C GLY A 177 -13.56 7.36 -0.99
N PHE A 178 -14.78 7.56 -0.49
CA PHE A 178 -15.16 7.14 0.87
C PHE A 178 -15.05 5.62 1.06
N ILE A 179 -15.57 4.82 0.12
CA ILE A 179 -15.49 3.35 0.19
C ILE A 179 -14.02 2.90 0.00
N ALA A 180 -13.24 3.57 -0.84
CA ALA A 180 -11.81 3.29 -0.99
C ALA A 180 -11.06 3.46 0.34
N SER A 181 -11.35 4.52 1.10
CA SER A 181 -10.79 4.69 2.45
C SER A 181 -11.09 3.50 3.36
N PHE A 182 -12.30 2.93 3.31
CA PHE A 182 -12.61 1.73 4.10
C PHE A 182 -11.75 0.52 3.71
N TYR A 183 -11.59 0.25 2.41
CA TYR A 183 -10.71 -0.83 1.95
C TYR A 183 -9.24 -0.57 2.32
N TYR A 184 -8.82 0.69 2.33
CA TYR A 184 -7.51 1.08 2.84
C TYR A 184 -7.35 0.69 4.31
N ALA A 185 -8.31 1.01 5.19
CA ALA A 185 -8.32 0.60 6.59
C ALA A 185 -8.19 -0.92 6.77
N ILE A 186 -8.90 -1.69 5.95
CA ILE A 186 -8.82 -3.16 6.02
C ILE A 186 -7.39 -3.63 5.68
N THR A 187 -6.78 -3.10 4.62
CA THR A 187 -5.40 -3.49 4.24
C THR A 187 -4.35 -3.01 5.23
N THR A 188 -4.59 -1.97 6.01
CA THR A 188 -3.63 -1.48 7.01
C THR A 188 -3.79 -2.19 8.34
N ALA A 189 -5.03 -2.44 8.79
CA ALA A 189 -5.31 -2.99 10.11
C ALA A 189 -5.33 -4.53 10.15
N LEU A 190 -5.89 -5.19 9.14
CA LEU A 190 -6.12 -6.65 9.15
C LEU A 190 -5.07 -7.43 8.38
N PHE A 191 -4.39 -6.80 7.42
CA PHE A 191 -3.43 -7.45 6.53
C PHE A 191 -2.13 -6.62 6.43
N PRO A 192 -1.36 -6.49 7.53
CA PRO A 192 -0.12 -5.74 7.52
C PRO A 192 0.83 -6.28 6.43
N THR A 193 1.70 -5.41 5.93
CA THR A 193 2.57 -5.71 4.79
C THR A 193 3.59 -6.79 5.17
N GLU A 194 3.29 -8.02 4.81
CA GLU A 194 4.15 -9.17 5.06
C GLU A 194 5.46 -9.10 4.27
N GLY A 195 6.58 -9.42 4.93
CA GLY A 195 7.91 -9.40 4.32
C GLY A 195 8.12 -10.48 3.26
N PHE A 196 9.13 -10.29 2.40
CA PHE A 196 9.50 -11.20 1.30
C PHE A 196 9.73 -12.65 1.71
N TYR A 197 10.19 -12.85 2.94
CA TYR A 197 10.58 -14.14 3.45
C TYR A 197 9.39 -15.03 3.81
N GLN A 198 8.21 -14.44 3.99
CA GLN A 198 7.02 -15.22 4.28
C GLN A 198 6.64 -16.04 3.04
N GLY A 199 6.34 -17.31 3.29
CA GLY A 199 5.89 -18.28 2.31
C GLY A 199 4.64 -17.87 1.55
N TRP A 200 4.00 -18.86 0.95
CA TRP A 200 2.64 -18.71 0.49
C TRP A 200 1.74 -18.45 1.70
N THR A 201 1.38 -17.20 1.96
CA THR A 201 0.40 -16.83 2.97
C THR A 201 -0.90 -16.43 2.28
N ILE A 202 -2.02 -17.02 2.72
CA ILE A 202 -3.37 -16.60 2.31
C ILE A 202 -3.55 -15.09 2.54
N TYR A 203 -2.93 -14.56 3.61
CA TYR A 203 -2.90 -13.14 3.95
C TYR A 203 -2.38 -12.25 2.82
N ARG A 204 -1.26 -12.59 2.16
CA ARG A 204 -0.74 -11.78 1.05
C ARG A 204 -1.64 -11.81 -0.18
N ALA A 205 -2.25 -12.96 -0.48
CA ALA A 205 -3.20 -13.07 -1.58
C ALA A 205 -4.44 -12.21 -1.33
N VAL A 206 -5.02 -12.32 -0.13
CA VAL A 206 -6.16 -11.49 0.32
C VAL A 206 -5.80 -10.01 0.30
N ASN A 207 -4.63 -9.62 0.81
CA ASN A 207 -4.16 -8.23 0.78
C ASN A 207 -4.10 -7.69 -0.66
N ASN A 208 -3.58 -8.46 -1.61
CA ASN A 208 -3.50 -8.05 -3.02
C ASN A 208 -4.88 -7.88 -3.65
N TYR A 209 -5.86 -8.76 -3.35
CA TYR A 209 -7.24 -8.60 -3.84
C TYR A 209 -7.94 -7.39 -3.24
N ILE A 210 -7.74 -7.13 -1.94
CA ILE A 210 -8.31 -5.95 -1.29
C ILE A 210 -7.65 -4.67 -1.85
N THR A 211 -6.34 -4.69 -2.07
CA THR A 211 -5.61 -3.59 -2.72
C THR A 211 -6.09 -3.37 -4.16
N MET A 212 -6.46 -4.43 -4.87
CA MET A 212 -7.05 -4.34 -6.21
C MET A 212 -8.41 -3.63 -6.16
N ALA A 213 -9.29 -3.99 -5.22
CA ALA A 213 -10.56 -3.29 -5.01
C ALA A 213 -10.36 -1.81 -4.69
N TYR A 214 -9.39 -1.50 -3.82
CA TYR A 214 -8.99 -0.13 -3.51
C TYR A 214 -8.53 0.65 -4.75
N VAL A 215 -7.67 0.06 -5.60
CA VAL A 215 -7.20 0.68 -6.85
C VAL A 215 -8.37 1.00 -7.79
N ILE A 216 -9.31 0.06 -7.95
CA ILE A 216 -10.49 0.26 -8.80
C ILE A 216 -11.35 1.42 -8.28
N LEU A 217 -11.64 1.43 -6.98
CA LEU A 217 -12.44 2.48 -6.35
C LEU A 217 -11.76 3.85 -6.43
N MET A 218 -10.44 3.91 -6.22
CA MET A 218 -9.67 5.14 -6.40
C MET A 218 -9.70 5.65 -7.84
N THR A 219 -9.65 4.73 -8.81
CA THR A 219 -9.75 5.08 -10.23
C THR A 219 -11.10 5.70 -10.55
N GLU A 220 -12.19 5.11 -10.05
CA GLU A 220 -13.54 5.66 -10.25
C GLU A 220 -13.77 6.96 -9.46
N ALA A 221 -13.21 7.07 -8.25
CA ALA A 221 -13.25 8.29 -7.45
C ALA A 221 -12.61 9.48 -8.16
N LEU A 222 -11.49 9.25 -8.87
CA LEU A 222 -10.80 10.27 -9.66
C LEU A 222 -11.45 10.54 -11.03
N LYS A 223 -12.38 9.68 -11.47
CA LYS A 223 -13.17 9.88 -12.70
C LYS A 223 -14.50 10.56 -12.43
N GLN A 224 -15.04 10.47 -11.21
CA GLN A 224 -16.26 11.20 -10.85
C GLN A 224 -15.96 12.70 -10.71
N LEU A 225 -16.07 13.42 -11.82
CA LEU A 225 -16.30 14.85 -11.84
C LEU A 225 -17.72 15.15 -11.35
N GLN A 226 -17.83 15.92 -10.27
CA GLN A 226 -18.88 16.92 -10.09
C GLN A 226 -18.29 18.15 -9.41
#